data_AF-A0A7V8NWB8-F1
#
_entry.id   AF-A0A7V8NWB8-F1
#
_cell.length_a   1.000
_cell.length_b   1.000
_cell.length_c   1.000
_cell.angle_alpha   90.00
_cell.angle_beta   90.00
_cell.angle_gamma   90.00
#
_symmetry.space_group_name_H-M   'P 1'
#
loop_
_entity.id
_entity.type
_entity.pdbx_description
1 polymer ?
#
loop_
_entity_poly.entity_id
_entity_poly.type
_entity_poly.pdbx_seq_one_letter_code
_entity_poly.pdbx_strand_id
1 'polypeptide(L)'
;MDDGTGNDDHPHADIRNGDAFLAAVFHAVAGGPAWDKTVLIINFDEWGGFFEHVAPPRVTAPNHVDSDEVTGRVLLGFRVPTVVVSPFTRNTAGTPEVNHTVFDHTSVLKLIEWRWGVPPLTARDASPLIGNFATALNFSAPNASVPTVPLPRPVLAAPCFENIVGLLTPSKPPAGTSAPKNRTPWAVLSAWSGMNEWRRQLKFPAVR
;
A
#
# COMPACT_ATOMS: atom_id res chain seq x y z
N MET A 1 10.64 -20.54 -6.52
CA MET A 1 9.79 -19.62 -7.30
C MET A 1 8.52 -19.49 -6.51
N ASP A 2 8.05 -18.27 -6.30
CA ASP A 2 6.75 -18.02 -5.68
C ASP A 2 5.68 -18.76 -6.51
N ASP A 3 4.94 -19.64 -5.86
CA ASP A 3 3.91 -20.45 -6.51
C ASP A 3 2.55 -19.75 -6.54
N GLY A 4 2.46 -18.52 -6.01
CA GLY A 4 1.23 -17.75 -5.88
C GLY A 4 0.44 -18.09 -4.62
N THR A 5 1.00 -18.90 -3.72
CA THR A 5 0.36 -19.23 -2.43
C THR A 5 0.79 -18.32 -1.28
N GLY A 6 1.63 -17.31 -1.58
CA GLY A 6 2.04 -16.27 -0.65
C GLY A 6 0.85 -15.52 -0.01
N ASN A 7 1.10 -14.99 1.18
CA ASN A 7 0.18 -14.13 1.93
C ASN A 7 0.68 -12.68 1.97
N ASP A 8 1.32 -12.26 0.88
CA ASP A 8 1.78 -10.91 0.62
C ASP A 8 1.11 -10.37 -0.65
N ASP A 9 1.49 -9.15 -1.02
CA ASP A 9 1.02 -8.48 -2.23
C ASP A 9 2.00 -8.67 -3.41
N HIS A 10 2.88 -9.67 -3.35
CA HIS A 10 3.83 -9.94 -4.42
C HIS A 10 3.07 -10.31 -5.71
N PRO A 11 3.55 -9.88 -6.90
CA PRO A 11 2.98 -10.36 -8.15
C PRO A 11 2.88 -11.89 -8.18
N HIS A 12 1.74 -12.42 -8.67
CA HIS A 12 1.31 -13.82 -8.60
C HIS A 12 0.56 -14.24 -7.33
N ALA A 13 0.74 -13.58 -6.19
CA ALA A 13 -0.03 -13.85 -4.98
C ALA A 13 -1.45 -13.27 -5.05
N ASP A 14 -2.36 -13.83 -4.25
CA ASP A 14 -3.71 -13.29 -4.11
C ASP A 14 -3.72 -12.16 -3.09
N ILE A 15 -3.94 -10.92 -3.55
CA ILE A 15 -3.98 -9.72 -2.70
C ILE A 15 -4.94 -9.81 -1.50
N ARG A 16 -5.96 -10.68 -1.55
CA ARG A 16 -6.88 -10.89 -0.42
C ARG A 16 -6.18 -11.58 0.75
N ASN A 17 -5.15 -12.39 0.48
CA ASN A 17 -4.32 -13.01 1.50
C ASN A 17 -3.34 -12.01 2.10
N GLY A 18 -2.77 -11.12 1.29
CA GLY A 18 -2.00 -9.97 1.76
C GLY A 18 -2.81 -9.06 2.68
N ASP A 19 -4.00 -8.65 2.26
CA ASP A 19 -4.94 -7.85 3.07
C ASP A 19 -5.31 -8.56 4.39
N ALA A 20 -5.61 -9.87 4.35
CA ALA A 20 -5.91 -10.65 5.53
C ALA A 20 -4.72 -10.76 6.48
N PHE A 21 -3.51 -10.88 5.95
CA PHE A 21 -2.28 -10.89 6.74
C PHE A 21 -2.01 -9.53 7.39
N LEU A 22 -2.10 -8.43 6.65
CA LEU A 22 -1.92 -7.08 7.18
C LEU A 22 -2.96 -6.76 8.28
N ALA A 23 -4.23 -7.15 8.07
CA ALA A 23 -5.26 -7.01 9.09
C ALA A 23 -4.93 -7.83 10.35
N ALA A 24 -4.51 -9.09 10.21
CA ALA A 24 -4.13 -9.92 11.33
C ALA A 24 -2.95 -9.32 12.13
N VAL A 25 -1.94 -8.78 11.45
CA VAL A 25 -0.81 -8.07 12.07
C VAL A 25 -1.30 -6.84 12.83
N PHE A 26 -2.13 -6.01 12.22
CA PHE A 26 -2.70 -4.83 12.89
C PHE A 26 -3.47 -5.24 14.16
N HIS A 27 -4.36 -6.23 14.09
CA HIS A 27 -5.13 -6.69 15.23
C HIS A 27 -4.25 -7.27 16.34
N ALA A 28 -3.19 -8.01 15.99
CA ALA A 28 -2.24 -8.54 16.96
C ALA A 28 -1.46 -7.42 17.67
N VAL A 29 -0.97 -6.43 16.91
CA VAL A 29 -0.22 -5.29 17.45
C VAL A 29 -1.11 -4.38 18.28
N ALA A 30 -2.30 -4.01 17.76
CA ALA A 30 -3.22 -3.09 18.42
C ALA A 30 -3.95 -3.71 19.62
N GLY A 31 -4.13 -5.04 19.64
CA GLY A 31 -4.60 -5.77 20.81
C GLY A 31 -3.52 -6.05 21.85
N GLY A 32 -2.26 -5.76 21.54
CA GLY A 32 -1.12 -6.02 22.42
C GLY A 32 -1.03 -5.04 23.60
N PRO A 33 -0.38 -5.45 24.71
CA PRO A 33 -0.28 -4.63 25.93
C PRO A 33 0.57 -3.35 25.76
N ALA A 34 1.31 -3.21 24.66
CA ALA A 34 2.17 -2.07 24.38
C ALA A 34 1.62 -1.14 23.27
N TRP A 35 0.37 -1.34 22.85
CA TRP A 35 -0.23 -0.56 21.77
C TRP A 35 -0.14 0.95 21.99
N ASP A 36 -0.34 1.40 23.23
CA ASP A 36 -0.28 2.80 23.67
C ASP A 36 1.09 3.48 23.40
N LYS A 37 2.13 2.69 23.12
CA LYS A 37 3.51 3.13 22.87
C LYS A 37 4.06 2.66 21.53
N THR A 38 3.20 2.14 20.65
CA THR A 38 3.62 1.52 19.39
C THR A 38 3.42 2.43 18.19
N VAL A 39 4.39 2.40 17.26
CA VAL A 39 4.24 2.91 15.90
C VAL A 39 4.37 1.72 14.97
N LEU A 40 3.28 1.32 14.32
CA LEU A 40 3.28 0.31 13.27
C LEU A 40 3.46 1.01 11.92
N ILE A 41 4.47 0.61 11.16
CA ILE A 41 4.74 1.12 9.81
C ILE A 41 4.57 -0.05 8.85
N ILE A 42 3.66 0.11 7.89
CA ILE A 42 3.44 -0.85 6.80
C ILE A 42 4.03 -0.21 5.55
N ASN A 43 5.08 -0.80 5.01
CA ASN A 43 5.73 -0.40 3.76
C ASN A 43 5.78 -1.59 2.79
N PHE A 44 5.98 -1.28 1.52
CA PHE A 44 6.13 -2.23 0.43
C PHE A 44 7.54 -2.07 -0.11
N ASP A 45 8.28 -3.17 -0.30
CA ASP A 45 9.69 -3.18 -0.69
C ASP A 45 9.93 -2.68 -2.12
N GLU A 46 8.95 -2.91 -3.00
CA GLU A 46 8.99 -2.48 -4.39
C GLU A 46 7.59 -2.20 -4.96
N TRP A 47 7.52 -1.79 -6.24
CA TRP A 47 6.36 -1.17 -6.87
C TRP A 47 5.36 -2.15 -7.55
N GLY A 48 5.64 -3.45 -7.55
CA GLY A 48 4.89 -4.53 -8.19
C GLY A 48 4.88 -4.57 -9.73
N GLY A 49 5.53 -3.62 -10.42
CA GLY A 49 5.57 -3.54 -11.89
C GLY A 49 4.39 -2.74 -12.48
N PHE A 50 3.56 -2.14 -11.62
CA PHE A 50 2.43 -1.35 -12.03
C PHE A 50 2.84 0.03 -12.53
N PHE A 51 1.99 0.64 -13.37
CA PHE A 51 2.23 1.98 -13.87
C PHE A 51 2.16 3.01 -12.73
N GLU A 52 3.17 3.86 -12.66
CA GLU A 52 3.21 4.99 -11.75
C GLU A 52 3.47 6.29 -12.52
N HIS A 53 2.65 7.31 -12.23
CA HIS A 53 2.63 8.55 -13.01
C HIS A 53 3.61 9.62 -12.50
N VAL A 54 4.04 9.55 -11.25
CA VAL A 54 4.97 10.52 -10.67
C VAL A 54 6.39 10.10 -11.02
N ALA A 55 7.08 10.96 -11.77
CA ALA A 55 8.50 10.81 -12.01
C ALA A 55 9.28 10.80 -10.68
N PRO A 56 10.11 9.80 -10.40
CA PRO A 56 10.86 9.74 -9.15
C PRO A 56 11.77 10.96 -8.96
N PRO A 57 11.78 11.59 -7.78
CA PRO A 57 12.70 12.69 -7.51
C PRO A 57 14.13 12.17 -7.33
N ARG A 58 15.12 13.06 -7.52
CA ARG A 58 16.51 12.81 -7.15
C ARG A 58 16.79 13.28 -5.73
N VAL A 59 17.36 12.40 -4.91
CA VAL A 59 17.72 12.70 -3.51
C VAL A 59 19.15 12.25 -3.23
N THR A 60 19.71 12.65 -2.08
CA THR A 60 21.13 12.43 -1.73
C THR A 60 21.52 10.97 -1.87
N ALA A 61 22.52 10.67 -2.69
CA ALA A 61 22.98 9.31 -2.89
C ALA A 61 23.46 8.70 -1.56
N PRO A 62 23.12 7.44 -1.24
CA PRO A 62 23.59 6.81 0.00
C PRO A 62 25.11 6.63 0.00
N ASN A 63 25.70 6.47 -1.18
CA ASN A 63 27.11 6.30 -1.48
C ASN A 63 27.38 6.77 -2.93
N HIS A 64 28.64 6.68 -3.38
CA HIS A 64 29.06 7.15 -4.71
C HIS A 64 29.28 6.05 -5.74
N VAL A 65 28.50 4.96 -5.68
CA VAL A 65 28.66 3.82 -6.62
C VAL A 65 27.52 3.68 -7.62
N ASP A 66 26.48 4.50 -7.51
CA ASP A 66 25.35 4.48 -8.44
C ASP A 66 25.73 5.19 -9.75
N SER A 67 25.59 4.50 -10.88
CA SER A 67 25.86 5.06 -12.21
C SER A 67 24.90 6.19 -12.61
N ASP A 68 23.73 6.29 -11.98
CA ASP A 68 22.79 7.41 -12.18
C ASP A 68 23.12 8.62 -11.30
N GLU A 69 24.21 8.60 -10.52
CA GLU A 69 24.55 9.73 -9.66
C GLU A 69 24.85 11.00 -10.48
N VAL A 70 24.13 12.06 -10.16
CA VAL A 70 24.35 13.41 -10.68
C VAL A 70 24.49 14.36 -9.50
N THR A 71 25.69 14.90 -9.30
CA THR A 71 25.98 15.91 -8.26
C THR A 71 25.59 15.43 -6.84
N GLY A 72 26.01 14.22 -6.44
CA GLY A 72 25.71 13.69 -5.10
C GLY A 72 24.28 13.17 -4.91
N ARG A 73 23.51 13.02 -6.00
CA ARG A 73 22.10 12.61 -5.95
C ARG A 73 21.76 11.56 -6.99
N VAL A 74 20.90 10.61 -6.60
CA VAL A 74 20.40 9.53 -7.47
C VAL A 74 18.88 9.55 -7.48
N LEU A 75 18.27 9.02 -8.54
CA LEU A 75 16.83 8.81 -8.59
C LEU A 75 16.38 7.84 -7.49
N LEU A 76 15.19 8.09 -6.95
CA LEU A 76 14.44 7.05 -6.24
C LEU A 76 13.80 6.07 -7.23
N GLY A 77 13.30 4.94 -6.71
CA GLY A 77 12.36 4.10 -7.46
C GLY A 77 10.97 4.75 -7.58
N PHE A 78 10.03 4.08 -8.27
CA PHE A 78 8.63 4.49 -8.22
C PHE A 78 8.09 4.43 -6.80
N ARG A 79 7.00 5.18 -6.59
CA ARG A 79 6.34 5.27 -5.30
C ARG A 79 5.73 3.93 -4.94
N VAL A 80 5.87 3.61 -3.66
CA VAL A 80 5.24 2.47 -3.02
C VAL A 80 4.26 2.97 -1.95
N PRO A 81 3.18 2.25 -1.63
CA PRO A 81 2.31 2.63 -0.53
C PRO A 81 3.06 2.61 0.81
N THR A 82 2.64 3.47 1.73
CA THR A 82 3.09 3.41 3.13
C THR A 82 1.97 3.87 4.04
N VAL A 83 1.73 3.11 5.11
CA VAL A 83 0.74 3.44 6.13
C VAL A 83 1.41 3.45 7.50
N VAL A 84 1.22 4.54 8.24
CA VAL A 84 1.70 4.68 9.63
C VAL A 84 0.49 4.61 10.56
N VAL A 85 0.49 3.63 11.46
CA VAL A 85 -0.62 3.33 12.37
C VAL A 85 -0.13 3.39 13.80
N SER A 86 -0.68 4.31 14.59
CA SER A 86 -0.22 4.52 15.97
C SER A 86 -1.27 5.26 16.81
N PRO A 87 -1.21 5.21 18.15
CA PRO A 87 -1.87 6.20 19.00
C PRO A 87 -1.48 7.66 18.70
N PHE A 88 -0.33 7.90 18.05
CA PHE A 88 0.20 9.23 17.77
C PHE A 88 -0.21 9.80 16.39
N THR A 89 -0.88 9.06 15.51
CA THR A 89 -1.11 9.51 14.11
C THR A 89 -2.43 10.27 13.87
N ARG A 90 -3.25 10.52 14.90
CA ARG A 90 -4.68 10.77 14.65
C ARG A 90 -5.08 12.22 14.47
N ASN A 91 -5.89 12.45 13.43
CA ASN A 91 -6.97 13.44 13.44
C ASN A 91 -8.40 12.83 13.51
N THR A 92 -8.74 11.66 12.94
CA THR A 92 -9.68 10.62 13.49
C THR A 92 -9.57 9.33 12.65
N ALA A 93 -10.00 8.16 13.16
CA ALA A 93 -9.89 6.87 12.45
C ALA A 93 -10.69 6.79 11.12
N GLY A 94 -11.73 7.60 10.96
CA GLY A 94 -12.52 7.68 9.72
C GLY A 94 -11.99 8.72 8.71
N THR A 95 -11.00 9.52 9.10
CA THR A 95 -10.42 10.59 8.29
C THR A 95 -8.89 10.53 8.42
N PRO A 96 -8.22 9.52 7.82
CA PRO A 96 -6.77 9.46 7.85
C PRO A 96 -6.18 10.71 7.21
N GLU A 97 -5.06 11.17 7.76
CA GLU A 97 -4.30 12.27 7.16
C GLU A 97 -3.44 11.74 6.02
N VAL A 98 -3.40 12.45 4.91
CA VAL A 98 -2.51 12.16 3.79
C VAL A 98 -1.31 13.10 3.90
N ASN A 99 -0.14 12.54 4.23
CA ASN A 99 1.11 13.29 4.30
C ASN A 99 1.80 13.30 2.93
N HIS A 100 2.09 14.49 2.41
CA HIS A 100 2.71 14.69 1.09
C HIS A 100 4.23 14.90 1.14
N THR A 101 4.86 14.72 2.31
CA THR A 101 6.33 14.73 2.45
C THR A 101 6.93 13.58 1.63
N VAL A 102 8.11 13.81 1.05
CA VAL A 102 8.87 12.75 0.38
C VAL A 102 9.49 11.83 1.42
N PHE A 103 9.05 10.58 1.43
CA PHE A 103 9.61 9.50 2.24
C PHE A 103 10.22 8.44 1.30
N ASP A 104 11.26 7.77 1.76
CA ASP A 104 11.74 6.50 1.19
C ASP A 104 11.92 5.45 2.31
N HIS A 105 12.45 4.27 1.98
CA HIS A 105 12.70 3.20 2.96
C HIS A 105 13.60 3.62 4.13
N THR A 106 14.53 4.56 3.91
CA THR A 106 15.42 5.06 4.96
C THR A 106 14.69 5.94 5.98
N SER A 107 13.47 6.40 5.70
CA SER A 107 12.63 7.13 6.66
C SER A 107 12.36 6.31 7.94
N VAL A 108 12.36 4.97 7.84
CA VAL A 108 12.31 4.07 9.00
C VAL A 108 13.59 4.20 9.83
N LEU A 109 14.76 4.20 9.20
CA LEU A 109 16.05 4.42 9.86
C LEU A 109 16.08 5.80 10.54
N LYS A 110 15.62 6.85 9.85
CA LYS A 110 15.53 8.20 10.42
C LYS A 110 14.65 8.27 11.66
N LEU A 111 13.56 7.52 11.70
CA LEU A 111 12.72 7.44 12.90
C LEU A 111 13.49 6.78 14.05
N ILE A 112 14.24 5.71 13.77
CA ILE A 112 15.07 5.01 14.76
C ILE A 112 16.19 5.95 15.27
N GLU A 113 16.94 6.56 14.38
CA GLU A 113 17.98 7.55 14.68
C GLU A 113 17.46 8.66 15.59
N TRP A 114 16.34 9.28 15.22
CA TRP A 114 15.71 10.33 16.00
C TRP A 114 15.22 9.84 17.37
N ARG A 115 14.62 8.64 17.44
CA ARG A 115 14.04 8.12 18.68
C ARG A 115 15.11 7.73 19.70
N TRP A 116 16.23 7.15 19.26
CA TRP A 116 17.26 6.60 20.15
C TRP A 116 18.56 7.42 20.16
N GLY A 117 18.65 8.49 19.37
CA GLY A 117 19.84 9.33 19.29
C GLY A 117 21.04 8.59 18.69
N VAL A 118 20.81 7.62 17.81
CA VAL A 118 21.87 6.88 17.12
C VAL A 118 22.26 7.60 15.82
N PRO A 119 23.55 7.53 15.40
CA PRO A 119 23.99 8.19 14.18
C PRO A 119 23.41 7.54 12.92
N PRO A 120 23.26 8.30 11.82
CA PRO A 120 22.81 7.78 10.54
C PRO A 120 23.82 6.79 9.95
N LEU A 121 23.33 5.86 9.12
CA LEU A 121 24.15 4.82 8.50
C LEU A 121 24.77 5.27 7.17
N THR A 122 24.15 6.23 6.48
CA THR A 122 24.57 6.70 5.14
C THR A 122 24.39 8.22 4.98
N ALA A 123 24.71 8.75 3.79
CA ALA A 123 24.36 10.13 3.46
C ALA A 123 22.85 10.32 3.16
N ARG A 124 22.10 9.24 2.84
CA ARG A 124 20.67 9.30 2.48
C ARG A 124 19.80 9.58 3.72
N ASP A 125 19.95 8.78 4.76
CA ASP A 125 19.26 8.92 6.05
C ASP A 125 19.72 10.18 6.81
N ALA A 126 20.98 10.60 6.67
CA ALA A 126 21.45 11.89 7.17
C ALA A 126 20.84 13.12 6.45
N SER A 127 20.34 12.96 5.22
CA SER A 127 19.94 14.08 4.36
C SER A 127 18.59 14.70 4.74
N PRO A 128 18.41 16.03 4.65
CA PRO A 128 17.11 16.66 4.86
C PRO A 128 16.13 16.46 3.67
N LEU A 129 16.57 15.86 2.57
CA LEU A 129 15.73 15.65 1.37
C LEU A 129 14.71 14.51 1.53
N ILE A 130 14.88 13.66 2.54
CA ILE A 130 13.97 12.58 2.90
C ILE A 130 13.37 12.85 4.28
N GLY A 131 12.05 12.71 4.38
CA GLY A 131 11.29 12.91 5.59
C GLY A 131 11.61 11.90 6.69
N ASN A 132 11.44 12.32 7.93
CA ASN A 132 11.46 11.44 9.09
C ASN A 132 10.02 11.14 9.50
N PHE A 133 9.64 9.86 9.70
CA PHE A 133 8.27 9.54 10.13
C PHE A 133 7.85 10.20 11.44
N ALA A 134 8.80 10.67 12.26
CA ALA A 134 8.50 11.47 13.45
C ALA A 134 7.66 12.72 13.12
N THR A 135 7.75 13.28 11.90
CA THR A 135 6.94 14.43 11.47
C THR A 135 5.49 14.08 11.18
N ALA A 136 5.17 12.80 11.02
CA ALA A 136 3.80 12.30 10.84
C ALA A 136 3.15 11.88 12.18
N LEU A 137 3.81 12.11 13.31
CA LEU A 137 3.36 11.69 14.64
C LEU A 137 3.15 12.91 15.55
N ASN A 138 2.03 12.94 16.26
CA ASN A 138 1.70 13.90 17.30
C ASN A 138 1.78 13.25 18.69
N PHE A 139 2.87 13.53 19.41
CA PHE A 139 3.11 12.99 20.74
C PHE A 139 2.42 13.78 21.86
N SER A 140 1.86 14.96 21.58
CA SER A 140 1.24 15.84 22.59
C SER A 140 -0.17 15.40 22.98
N ALA A 141 -0.86 14.63 22.13
CA ALA A 141 -2.23 14.18 22.35
C ALA A 141 -2.44 12.73 21.86
N PRO A 142 -1.77 11.74 22.46
CA PRO A 142 -1.92 10.35 22.06
C PRO A 142 -3.34 9.84 22.32
N ASN A 143 -3.86 9.03 21.41
CA ASN A 143 -5.14 8.36 21.57
C ASN A 143 -4.97 6.85 21.36
N ALA A 144 -4.99 6.10 22.46
CA ALA A 144 -4.77 4.66 22.45
C ALA A 144 -6.02 3.82 22.11
N SER A 145 -7.19 4.43 21.84
CA SER A 145 -8.38 3.63 21.50
C SER A 145 -8.14 2.83 20.22
N VAL A 146 -8.46 1.55 20.15
CA VAL A 146 -8.20 0.77 18.92
C VAL A 146 -9.32 1.03 17.90
N PRO A 147 -9.03 1.48 16.66
CA PRO A 147 -10.06 1.65 15.65
C PRO A 147 -10.58 0.29 15.18
N THR A 148 -11.87 0.23 14.87
CA THR A 148 -12.45 -0.95 14.21
C THR A 148 -12.01 -0.98 12.76
N VAL A 149 -11.22 -1.99 12.40
CA VAL A 149 -10.77 -2.27 11.03
C VAL A 149 -11.36 -3.61 10.59
N PRO A 150 -11.70 -3.81 9.31
CA PRO A 150 -12.13 -5.11 8.81
C PRO A 150 -11.06 -6.18 9.01
N LEU A 151 -11.48 -7.39 9.38
CA LEU A 151 -10.62 -8.58 9.44
C LEU A 151 -11.08 -9.58 8.36
N PRO A 152 -10.62 -9.43 7.11
CA PRO A 152 -10.97 -10.35 6.05
C PRO A 152 -10.38 -11.74 6.34
N ARG A 153 -11.07 -12.78 5.86
CA ARG A 153 -10.57 -14.16 5.98
C ARG A 153 -9.61 -14.45 4.82
N PRO A 154 -8.46 -15.10 5.08
CA PRO A 154 -7.62 -15.62 4.01
C PRO A 154 -8.41 -16.53 3.08
N VAL A 155 -8.07 -16.48 1.81
CA VAL A 155 -8.57 -17.38 0.77
C VAL A 155 -7.59 -18.52 0.56
N LEU A 156 -8.12 -19.69 0.19
CA LEU A 156 -7.27 -20.80 -0.23
C LEU A 156 -6.62 -20.42 -1.57
N ALA A 157 -5.32 -20.09 -1.52
CA ALA A 157 -4.53 -19.93 -2.72
C ALA A 157 -4.20 -21.31 -3.30
N ALA A 158 -4.25 -21.42 -4.62
CA ALA A 158 -3.81 -22.58 -5.37
C ALA A 158 -2.61 -22.17 -6.23
N PRO A 159 -1.63 -23.06 -6.43
CA PRO A 159 -0.48 -22.74 -7.27
C PRO A 159 -0.92 -22.26 -8.66
N CYS A 160 -0.32 -21.19 -9.18
CA CYS A 160 -0.65 -20.67 -10.52
C CYS A 160 -0.38 -21.67 -11.67
N PHE A 161 0.23 -22.83 -11.39
CA PHE A 161 0.66 -23.81 -12.40
C PHE A 161 -0.33 -24.96 -12.67
N GLU A 162 -1.49 -25.03 -12.02
CA GLU A 162 -2.46 -26.07 -12.37
C GLU A 162 -3.31 -25.69 -13.61
N ASN A 163 -2.82 -26.12 -14.78
CA ASN A 163 -3.51 -26.31 -16.08
C ASN A 163 -3.07 -25.46 -17.28
N ILE A 164 -1.76 -25.35 -17.55
CA ILE A 164 -1.33 -25.01 -18.93
C ILE A 164 -1.72 -26.13 -19.92
N VAL A 165 -1.75 -27.39 -19.48
CA VAL A 165 -2.12 -28.53 -20.34
C VAL A 165 -3.63 -28.56 -20.65
N GLY A 166 -4.48 -28.10 -19.72
CA GLY A 166 -5.94 -28.04 -19.92
C GLY A 166 -6.40 -26.93 -20.88
N LEU A 167 -5.60 -25.86 -21.03
CA LEU A 167 -5.86 -24.77 -21.99
C LEU A 167 -5.51 -25.12 -23.44
N LEU A 168 -4.71 -26.17 -23.66
CA LEU A 168 -4.35 -26.65 -25.00
C LEU A 168 -5.23 -27.83 -25.46
N THR A 169 -6.04 -28.41 -24.58
CA THR A 169 -7.08 -29.34 -24.99
C THR A 169 -8.33 -28.55 -25.38
N PRO A 170 -8.80 -28.61 -26.63
CA PRO A 170 -10.08 -28.02 -26.98
C PRO A 170 -11.16 -28.71 -26.15
N SER A 171 -11.71 -28.03 -25.16
CA SER A 171 -12.93 -28.51 -24.53
C SER A 171 -14.02 -28.49 -25.59
N LYS A 172 -14.62 -29.66 -25.84
CA LYS A 172 -15.76 -29.81 -26.74
C LYS A 172 -16.83 -28.81 -26.29
N PRO A 173 -17.23 -27.83 -27.11
CA PRO A 173 -18.26 -26.89 -26.70
C PRO A 173 -19.54 -27.70 -26.38
N PRO A 174 -20.22 -27.40 -25.26
CA PRO A 174 -21.51 -28.03 -24.98
C PRO A 174 -22.46 -27.74 -26.14
N ALA A 175 -23.25 -28.75 -26.51
CA ALA A 175 -24.25 -28.63 -27.58
C ALA A 175 -25.13 -27.40 -27.30
N GLY A 176 -25.14 -26.49 -28.28
CA GLY A 176 -25.61 -25.13 -28.08
C GLY A 176 -27.05 -25.05 -27.58
N THR A 177 -27.24 -24.36 -26.47
CA THR A 177 -28.45 -23.57 -26.25
C THR A 177 -28.20 -22.20 -26.86
N SER A 178 -29.11 -21.76 -27.72
CA SER A 178 -29.03 -20.49 -28.43
C SER A 178 -28.85 -19.32 -27.46
N ALA A 179 -27.75 -18.58 -27.60
CA ALA A 179 -27.51 -17.35 -26.86
C ALA A 179 -28.54 -16.28 -27.25
N PRO A 180 -29.16 -15.56 -26.30
CA PRO A 180 -29.97 -14.40 -26.63
C PRO A 180 -29.09 -13.31 -27.25
N LYS A 181 -29.45 -12.86 -28.45
CA LYS A 181 -28.82 -11.73 -29.12
C LYS A 181 -29.10 -10.45 -28.30
N ASN A 182 -28.07 -9.61 -28.18
CA ASN A 182 -28.05 -8.26 -27.58
C ASN A 182 -27.78 -8.13 -26.08
N ARG A 183 -26.54 -8.36 -25.65
CA ARG A 183 -25.96 -7.55 -24.57
C ARG A 183 -24.54 -7.13 -24.93
N THR A 184 -24.33 -5.82 -25.04
CA THR A 184 -22.99 -5.24 -25.07
C THR A 184 -22.32 -5.47 -23.70
N PRO A 185 -20.99 -5.73 -23.64
CA PRO A 185 -20.29 -6.05 -22.38
C PRO A 185 -20.43 -4.97 -21.29
N TRP A 186 -20.84 -3.76 -21.66
CA TRP A 186 -20.94 -2.60 -20.79
C TRP A 186 -22.28 -2.47 -20.03
N ALA A 187 -23.29 -3.29 -20.36
CA ALA A 187 -24.62 -3.21 -19.73
C ALA A 187 -24.67 -3.79 -18.31
N VAL A 188 -23.66 -4.54 -17.87
CA VAL A 188 -23.64 -5.17 -16.53
C VAL A 188 -23.18 -4.19 -15.45
N LEU A 189 -22.37 -3.18 -15.80
CA LEU A 189 -21.86 -2.18 -14.85
C LEU A 189 -22.87 -1.06 -14.54
N SER A 190 -23.91 -0.89 -15.36
CA SER A 190 -24.94 0.13 -15.12
C SER A 190 -26.07 -0.34 -14.17
N ALA A 191 -26.11 -1.63 -13.84
CA ALA A 191 -27.15 -2.22 -12.99
C ALA A 191 -26.79 -2.27 -11.50
N TRP A 192 -25.60 -1.81 -11.11
CA TRP A 192 -25.21 -1.69 -9.70
C TRP A 192 -25.71 -0.36 -9.15
N SER A 193 -26.82 -0.40 -8.39
CA SER A 193 -27.49 0.78 -7.81
C SER A 193 -26.61 1.62 -6.88
N GLY A 194 -25.49 1.06 -6.38
CA GLY A 194 -24.54 1.75 -5.50
C GLY A 194 -23.68 2.83 -6.14
N MET A 195 -23.57 2.90 -7.48
CA MET A 195 -22.76 3.94 -8.15
C MET A 195 -23.51 5.28 -8.36
N ASN A 196 -24.83 5.31 -8.20
CA ASN A 196 -25.64 6.51 -8.42
C ASN A 196 -25.70 7.45 -7.21
N GLU A 197 -25.29 7.00 -6.02
CA GLU A 197 -25.20 7.83 -4.82
C GLU A 197 -23.89 8.61 -4.73
N TRP A 198 -22.80 8.08 -5.32
CA TRP A 198 -21.49 8.74 -5.32
C TRP A 198 -21.39 9.93 -6.28
N ARG A 199 -22.26 10.02 -7.30
CA ARG A 199 -22.26 11.10 -8.30
C ARG A 199 -23.00 12.39 -7.89
N ARG A 200 -23.59 12.46 -6.70
CA ARG A 200 -24.48 13.59 -6.31
C ARG A 200 -23.94 14.57 -5.28
N GLN A 201 -22.67 14.50 -4.85
CA GLN A 201 -22.18 15.38 -3.77
C GLN A 201 -20.99 16.31 -4.09
N LEU A 202 -20.58 16.47 -5.35
CA LEU A 202 -19.64 17.53 -5.72
C LEU A 202 -20.38 18.74 -6.31
N LYS A 203 -21.00 19.54 -5.44
CA LYS A 203 -21.31 20.95 -5.75
C LYS A 203 -20.30 21.83 -5.04
N PHE A 204 -19.27 22.27 -5.77
CA PHE A 204 -18.43 23.38 -5.32
C PHE A 204 -19.24 24.68 -5.34
N PRO A 205 -19.18 25.54 -4.31
CA PRO A 205 -19.78 26.86 -4.38
C PRO A 205 -19.00 27.73 -5.38
N ALA A 206 -19.73 28.47 -6.22
CA ALA A 206 -19.19 29.48 -7.11
C ALA A 206 -18.62 30.65 -6.29
N VAL A 207 -17.40 31.04 -6.62
CA VAL A 207 -16.76 32.26 -6.15
C VAL A 207 -17.55 33.47 -6.66
N ARG A 208 -17.86 34.41 -5.76
CA ARG A 208 -18.15 35.81 -6.07
C ARG A 208 -17.10 36.68 -5.43
#